data_AF-A0A6P0LQA7-F1
#
_entry.id   AF-A0A6P0LQA7-F1
#
_cell.length_a   1.000
_cell.length_b   1.000
_cell.length_c   1.000
_cell.angle_alpha   90.00
_cell.angle_beta   90.00
_cell.angle_gamma   90.00
#
_symmetry.space_group_name_H-M   'P 1'
#
loop_
_entity.id
_entity.type
_entity.pdbx_description
1 polymer ?
#
loop_
_entity_poly.entity_id
_entity_poly.type
_entity_poly.pdbx_seq_one_letter_code
_entity_poly.pdbx_strand_id
1 'polypeptide(L)'
;AKLDIALATYRDRLKGKRVVIYTGGVKSWSIVSAAKDLGMEVVATSTKKSTEEDKARIKQLLGKDGITLEKGNPQEILRIISETNADMLIAGGRNQYTALKARIPFLDINQERHHRYAGYIGMIEMAKELDEALHSPVWEQIRQTAPWG
;
A
#
# COMPACT_ATOMS: atom_id res chain seq x y z
N ALA A 1 -23.83 -4.33 -2.65
CA ALA A 1 -24.53 -5.49 -2.02
C ALA A 1 -23.62 -6.71 -1.87
N LYS A 2 -23.41 -7.57 -2.89
CA LYS A 2 -22.48 -8.73 -2.74
C LYS A 2 -21.03 -8.30 -2.49
N LEU A 3 -20.60 -7.23 -3.15
CA LEU A 3 -19.25 -6.65 -3.00
C LEU A 3 -18.98 -6.12 -1.61
N ASP A 4 -19.90 -5.32 -1.08
CA ASP A 4 -19.73 -4.75 0.25
C ASP A 4 -19.66 -5.82 1.33
N ILE A 5 -20.44 -6.90 1.19
CA ILE A 5 -20.40 -8.04 2.11
C ILE A 5 -19.05 -8.76 2.04
N ALA A 6 -18.55 -9.03 0.82
CA ALA A 6 -17.26 -9.71 0.65
C ALA A 6 -16.08 -8.88 1.16
N LEU A 7 -16.15 -7.55 1.03
CA LEU A 7 -15.12 -6.65 1.55
C LEU A 7 -15.28 -6.30 3.02
N ALA A 8 -16.45 -6.50 3.64
CA ALA A 8 -16.69 -6.11 5.03
C ALA A 8 -15.64 -6.70 5.97
N THR A 9 -15.35 -8.00 5.83
CA THR A 9 -14.34 -8.70 6.65
C THR A 9 -12.95 -8.08 6.50
N TYR A 10 -12.55 -7.71 5.28
CA TYR A 10 -11.25 -7.09 5.03
C TYR A 10 -11.22 -5.63 5.48
N ARG A 11 -12.30 -4.88 5.28
CA ARG A 11 -12.45 -3.50 5.75
C ARG A 11 -12.23 -3.44 7.26
N ASP A 12 -12.87 -4.31 8.04
CA ASP A 12 -12.72 -4.28 9.49
C ASP A 12 -11.27 -4.52 9.96
N ARG A 13 -10.50 -5.31 9.21
CA ARG A 13 -9.10 -5.65 9.52
C ARG A 13 -8.09 -4.63 8.98
N LEU A 14 -8.41 -3.98 7.87
CA LEU A 14 -7.52 -3.04 7.16
C LEU A 14 -7.80 -1.57 7.52
N LYS A 15 -8.95 -1.28 8.14
CA LYS A 15 -9.35 0.09 8.48
C LYS A 15 -8.31 0.78 9.36
N GLY A 16 -7.97 2.01 8.98
CA GLY A 16 -7.00 2.85 9.69
C GLY A 16 -5.54 2.46 9.48
N LYS A 17 -5.25 1.41 8.70
CA LYS A 17 -3.87 1.06 8.34
C LYS A 17 -3.29 2.08 7.37
N ARG A 18 -2.08 2.54 7.66
CA ARG A 18 -1.39 3.61 6.92
C ARG A 18 -0.51 2.99 5.84
N VAL A 19 -0.68 3.41 4.59
CA VAL A 19 0.02 2.80 3.45
C VAL A 19 0.80 3.81 2.62
N VAL A 20 2.01 3.41 2.22
CA VAL A 20 2.82 4.13 1.23
C VAL A 20 2.68 3.40 -0.10
N ILE A 21 2.28 4.12 -1.15
CA ILE A 21 2.09 3.57 -2.49
C ILE A 21 3.15 4.13 -3.43
N TYR A 22 4.17 3.33 -3.76
CA TYR A 22 5.22 3.74 -4.67
C TYR A 22 5.17 2.95 -5.98
N THR A 23 4.33 3.41 -6.90
CA THR A 23 4.14 2.80 -8.21
C THR A 23 4.19 3.78 -9.36
N GLY A 24 4.69 3.31 -10.50
CA GLY A 24 4.74 4.08 -11.73
C GLY A 24 3.52 3.85 -12.60
N GLY A 25 2.85 4.92 -13.02
CA GLY A 25 1.87 4.95 -14.11
C GLY A 25 0.43 5.20 -13.65
N VAL A 26 -0.52 4.94 -14.54
CA VAL A 26 -1.98 5.02 -14.31
C VAL A 26 -2.51 4.09 -13.21
N LYS A 27 -1.67 3.16 -12.73
CA LYS A 27 -2.04 2.17 -11.71
C LYS A 27 -2.10 2.74 -10.29
N SER A 28 -1.37 3.82 -10.01
CA SER A 28 -1.37 4.43 -8.67
C SER A 28 -2.78 4.79 -8.23
N TRP A 29 -3.58 5.34 -9.13
CA TRP A 29 -4.97 5.73 -8.85
C TRP A 29 -5.84 4.54 -8.44
N SER A 30 -5.77 3.43 -9.17
CA SER A 30 -6.59 2.25 -8.87
C SER A 30 -6.26 1.65 -7.50
N ILE A 31 -4.99 1.61 -7.12
CA ILE A 31 -4.57 1.13 -5.80
C ILE A 31 -4.99 2.11 -4.70
N VAL A 32 -4.81 3.41 -4.92
CA VAL A 32 -5.23 4.46 -3.96
C VAL A 32 -6.74 4.38 -3.71
N SER A 33 -7.54 4.21 -4.77
CA SER A 33 -8.99 4.04 -4.64
C SER A 33 -9.35 2.77 -3.87
N ALA A 34 -8.74 1.63 -4.20
CA ALA A 34 -9.01 0.37 -3.52
C ALA A 34 -8.60 0.41 -2.04
N ALA A 35 -7.45 0.98 -1.71
CA ALA A 35 -7.01 1.19 -0.33
C ALA A 35 -8.01 2.03 0.45
N LYS A 36 -8.52 3.12 -0.14
CA LYS A 36 -9.56 3.95 0.47
C LYS A 36 -10.88 3.19 0.65
N ASP A 37 -11.30 2.42 -0.35
CA ASP A 37 -12.52 1.61 -0.27
C ASP A 37 -12.43 0.53 0.82
N LEU A 38 -11.21 0.11 1.18
CA LEU A 38 -10.91 -0.79 2.30
C LEU A 38 -10.75 -0.06 3.64
N GLY A 39 -10.88 1.27 3.67
CA GLY A 39 -10.74 2.09 4.87
C GLY A 39 -9.30 2.35 5.30
N MET A 40 -8.33 2.10 4.43
CA MET A 40 -6.91 2.37 4.68
C MET A 40 -6.58 3.85 4.43
N GLU A 41 -5.56 4.34 5.12
CA GLU A 41 -5.07 5.72 5.00
C GLU A 41 -3.85 5.76 4.08
N VAL A 42 -4.01 6.35 2.90
CA VAL A 42 -2.88 6.57 2.00
C VAL A 42 -2.09 7.78 2.50
N VAL A 43 -0.94 7.54 3.10
CA VAL A 43 -0.09 8.59 3.70
C VAL A 43 0.96 9.13 2.74
N ALA A 44 1.32 8.35 1.72
CA ALA A 44 2.18 8.83 0.65
C ALA A 44 1.93 8.10 -0.66
N THR A 45 2.06 8.79 -1.78
CA THR A 45 2.03 8.16 -3.11
C THR A 45 2.88 8.89 -4.15
N SER A 46 3.35 8.16 -5.17
CA SER A 46 4.06 8.76 -6.30
C SER A 46 3.14 9.13 -7.47
N THR A 47 3.33 10.35 -7.98
CA THR A 47 2.53 10.93 -9.07
C THR A 47 3.31 11.12 -10.38
N LYS A 48 4.57 10.64 -10.44
CA LYS A 48 5.52 10.92 -11.55
C LYS A 48 4.97 10.61 -12.96
N LYS A 49 4.16 9.56 -13.10
CA LYS A 49 3.59 9.13 -14.38
C LYS A 49 2.06 9.20 -14.40
N SER A 50 1.47 9.98 -13.51
CA SER A 50 0.03 10.20 -13.41
C SER A 50 -0.36 11.42 -14.24
N THR A 51 -1.59 11.44 -14.77
CA THR A 51 -2.12 12.61 -15.48
C THR A 51 -2.34 13.78 -14.50
N GLU A 52 -2.48 15.01 -15.00
CA GLU A 52 -2.79 16.16 -14.14
C GLU A 52 -4.14 16.00 -13.41
N GLU A 53 -5.10 15.35 -14.05
CA GLU A 53 -6.37 15.00 -13.43
C GLU A 53 -6.20 14.00 -12.28
N ASP A 54 -5.41 12.93 -12.49
CA ASP A 54 -5.09 11.96 -11.44
C ASP A 54 -4.35 12.61 -10.28
N LYS A 55 -3.41 13.53 -10.56
CA LYS A 55 -2.68 14.28 -9.52
C LYS A 55 -3.62 15.09 -8.64
N ALA A 56 -4.57 15.81 -9.25
CA ALA A 56 -5.55 16.61 -8.53
C ALA A 56 -6.42 15.73 -7.61
N ARG A 57 -6.89 14.59 -8.12
CA ARG A 57 -7.68 13.63 -7.34
C ARG A 57 -6.85 12.98 -6.22
N ILE A 58 -5.63 12.55 -6.51
CA ILE A 58 -4.69 11.99 -5.52
C ILE A 58 -4.45 12.99 -4.39
N LYS A 59 -4.24 14.27 -4.71
CA LYS A 59 -4.05 15.33 -3.71
C LYS A 59 -5.28 15.53 -2.82
N GLN A 60 -6.49 15.43 -3.38
CA GLN A 60 -7.71 15.45 -2.58
C GLN A 60 -7.83 14.24 -1.66
N LEU A 61 -7.37 13.06 -2.10
CA LEU A 61 -7.43 11.82 -1.32
C LEU A 61 -6.37 11.72 -0.22
N LEU A 62 -5.15 12.19 -0.49
CA LEU A 62 -4.05 12.26 0.48
C LEU A 62 -4.36 13.20 1.66
N GLY A 63 -5.26 14.18 1.46
CA GLY A 63 -5.53 15.20 2.46
C GLY A 63 -4.34 16.14 2.68
N LYS A 64 -4.35 16.87 3.80
CA LYS A 64 -3.32 17.88 4.10
C LYS A 64 -1.98 17.28 4.53
N ASP A 65 -2.00 16.08 5.11
CA ASP A 65 -0.82 15.46 5.72
C ASP A 65 -0.16 14.41 4.81
N GLY A 66 -0.74 14.15 3.63
CA GLY A 66 -0.22 13.16 2.70
C GLY A 66 0.95 13.66 1.85
N ILE A 67 1.96 12.81 1.67
CA ILE A 67 3.21 13.15 0.97
C ILE A 67 3.15 12.69 -0.49
N THR A 68 3.52 13.57 -1.43
CA THR A 68 3.65 13.22 -2.85
C THR A 68 5.11 12.99 -3.22
N LEU A 69 5.41 11.82 -3.79
CA LEU A 69 6.75 11.39 -4.18
C LEU A 69 7.00 11.57 -5.69
N GLU A 70 7.98 12.41 -6.06
CA GLU A 70 8.39 12.52 -7.47
C GLU A 70 9.48 11.51 -7.86
N LYS A 71 10.39 11.19 -6.95
CA LYS A 71 11.43 10.16 -7.09
C LYS A 71 11.56 9.40 -5.78
N GLY A 72 11.12 8.15 -5.75
CA GLY A 72 11.35 7.25 -4.62
C GLY A 72 12.69 6.55 -4.78
N ASN A 73 13.77 7.19 -4.32
CA ASN A 73 14.97 6.43 -3.99
C ASN A 73 14.71 5.65 -2.68
N PRO A 74 15.43 4.55 -2.39
CA PRO A 74 15.17 3.76 -1.19
C PRO A 74 15.28 4.55 0.12
N GLN A 75 16.19 5.51 0.21
CA GLN A 75 16.39 6.32 1.43
C GLN A 75 15.18 7.20 1.72
N GLU A 76 14.61 7.83 0.69
CA GLU A 76 13.42 8.68 0.80
C GLU A 76 12.19 7.86 1.19
N ILE A 77 12.04 6.65 0.61
CA ILE A 77 10.93 5.75 0.98
C ILE A 77 11.05 5.34 2.46
N LEU A 78 12.26 4.99 2.93
CA LEU A 78 12.48 4.68 4.35
C LEU A 78 12.15 5.86 5.26
N ARG A 79 12.58 7.06 4.88
CA ARG A 79 12.28 8.29 5.62
C ARG A 79 10.78 8.51 5.73
N ILE A 80 10.05 8.43 4.62
CA ILE A 80 8.59 8.63 4.60
C ILE A 80 7.89 7.57 5.44
N ILE A 81 8.28 6.30 5.33
CA ILE A 81 7.72 5.24 6.17
C ILE A 81 7.87 5.60 7.65
N SER A 82 9.05 6.08 8.06
CA SER A 82 9.30 6.50 9.44
C SER A 82 8.50 7.75 9.85
N GLU A 83 8.48 8.79 9.03
CA GLU A 83 7.78 10.06 9.34
C GLU A 83 6.26 9.86 9.40
N THR A 84 5.75 9.00 8.52
CA THR A 84 4.32 8.72 8.42
C THR A 84 3.88 7.49 9.21
N ASN A 85 4.76 6.84 9.97
CA ASN A 85 4.46 5.58 10.68
C ASN A 85 3.65 4.60 9.82
N ALA A 86 4.09 4.40 8.57
CA ALA A 86 3.35 3.57 7.63
C ALA A 86 3.39 2.09 8.05
N ASP A 87 2.25 1.43 7.98
CA ASP A 87 2.09 0.01 8.28
C ASP A 87 2.51 -0.90 7.12
N MET A 88 2.53 -0.39 5.88
CA MET A 88 2.84 -1.20 4.69
C MET A 88 3.33 -0.35 3.50
N LEU A 89 4.22 -0.96 2.71
CA LEU A 89 4.67 -0.45 1.41
C LEU A 89 4.05 -1.24 0.25
N ILE A 90 3.34 -0.56 -0.64
CA ILE A 90 2.84 -1.13 -1.89
C ILE A 90 3.69 -0.57 -3.04
N ALA A 91 4.53 -1.39 -3.66
CA ALA A 91 5.43 -0.93 -4.72
C ALA A 91 5.90 -2.07 -5.62
N GLY A 92 6.57 -1.77 -6.73
CA GLY A 92 7.16 -2.82 -7.56
C GLY A 92 8.33 -3.53 -6.85
N GLY A 93 8.57 -4.81 -7.17
CA GLY A 93 9.52 -5.72 -6.50
C GLY A 93 10.93 -5.19 -6.21
N ARG A 94 11.44 -4.20 -6.97
CA ARG A 94 12.71 -3.51 -6.65
C ARG A 94 12.73 -2.83 -5.27
N ASN A 95 11.57 -2.59 -4.67
CA ASN A 95 11.44 -1.95 -3.36
C ASN A 95 11.23 -2.95 -2.20
N GLN A 96 11.19 -4.26 -2.49
CA GLN A 96 11.01 -5.28 -1.45
C GLN A 96 12.08 -5.19 -0.36
N TYR A 97 13.33 -4.98 -0.76
CA TYR A 97 14.44 -4.82 0.19
C TYR A 97 14.31 -3.56 1.05
N THR A 98 13.71 -2.49 0.51
CA THR A 98 13.42 -1.26 1.26
C THR A 98 12.37 -1.52 2.35
N ALA A 99 11.30 -2.24 2.04
CA ALA A 99 10.28 -2.62 3.03
C ALA A 99 10.85 -3.53 4.13
N LEU A 100 11.69 -4.49 3.77
CA LEU A 100 12.40 -5.35 4.73
C LEU A 100 13.28 -4.54 5.69
N LYS A 101 14.02 -3.54 5.17
CA LYS A 101 14.80 -2.63 6.01
C LYS A 101 13.93 -1.80 6.95
N ALA A 102 12.75 -1.37 6.50
CA ALA A 102 11.76 -0.69 7.33
C ALA A 102 11.01 -1.64 8.28
N ARG A 103 11.15 -2.96 8.13
CA ARG A 103 10.42 -3.99 8.89
C ARG A 103 8.91 -3.85 8.79
N ILE A 104 8.42 -3.49 7.61
CA ILE A 104 6.98 -3.39 7.33
C ILE A 104 6.56 -4.36 6.22
N PRO A 105 5.30 -4.82 6.24
CA PRO A 105 4.62 -5.47 5.12
C PRO A 105 4.90 -4.85 3.76
N PHE A 106 5.02 -5.71 2.76
CA PHE A 106 5.27 -5.34 1.37
C PHE A 106 4.31 -6.06 0.43
N LEU A 107 3.67 -5.31 -0.47
CA LEU A 107 2.87 -5.87 -1.55
C LEU A 107 3.50 -5.50 -2.90
N ASP A 108 3.91 -6.53 -3.66
CA ASP A 108 4.36 -6.35 -5.05
C ASP A 108 3.17 -6.26 -6.00
N ILE A 109 3.16 -5.21 -6.80
CA ILE A 109 2.10 -4.87 -7.76
C ILE A 109 2.55 -5.10 -9.22
N ASN A 110 3.68 -5.77 -9.43
CA ASN A 110 4.25 -5.98 -10.76
C ASN A 110 3.34 -6.85 -11.66
N GLN A 111 3.27 -6.50 -12.95
CA GLN A 111 2.22 -6.91 -13.89
C GLN A 111 2.25 -8.36 -14.39
N GLU A 112 3.16 -9.21 -13.91
CA GLU A 112 3.34 -10.57 -14.43
C GLU A 112 2.53 -11.63 -13.68
N ARG A 113 1.71 -11.23 -12.71
CA ARG A 113 0.76 -12.15 -12.06
C ARG A 113 -0.52 -12.24 -12.87
N HIS A 114 -0.89 -13.48 -13.21
CA HIS A 114 -2.03 -13.91 -14.03
C HIS A 114 -3.43 -13.53 -13.50
N HIS A 115 -3.56 -12.54 -12.61
CA HIS A 115 -4.84 -12.09 -12.07
C HIS A 115 -5.05 -10.62 -12.40
N ARG A 116 -5.97 -10.37 -13.33
CA ARG A 116 -6.44 -9.02 -13.60
C ARG A 116 -7.12 -8.51 -12.32
N TYR A 117 -6.53 -7.54 -11.61
CA TYR A 117 -7.22 -6.75 -10.59
C TYR A 117 -8.35 -5.88 -11.16
N ALA A 118 -8.96 -6.28 -12.28
CA ALA A 118 -9.99 -5.55 -12.98
C ALA A 118 -11.36 -6.00 -12.49
N GLY A 119 -12.18 -5.03 -12.10
CA GLY A 119 -13.55 -5.26 -11.65
C GLY A 119 -13.63 -5.87 -10.25
N TYR A 120 -14.82 -6.39 -9.95
CA TYR A 120 -15.23 -6.83 -8.62
C TYR A 120 -14.29 -7.87 -7.98
N ILE A 121 -13.91 -8.88 -8.77
CA ILE A 121 -13.07 -10.00 -8.30
C ILE A 121 -11.66 -9.51 -7.96
N GLY A 122 -11.12 -8.58 -8.75
CA GLY A 122 -9.80 -8.01 -8.52
C GLY A 122 -9.69 -7.24 -7.19
N MET A 123 -10.75 -6.53 -6.80
CA MET A 123 -10.76 -5.79 -5.55
C MET A 123 -10.75 -6.73 -4.32
N ILE A 124 -11.45 -7.87 -4.41
CA ILE A 124 -11.43 -8.89 -3.35
C ILE A 124 -10.05 -9.53 -3.24
N GLU A 125 -9.42 -9.89 -4.37
CA GLU A 125 -8.10 -10.51 -4.35
C GLU A 125 -7.05 -9.55 -3.76
N MET A 126 -7.11 -8.28 -4.14
CA MET A 126 -6.25 -7.25 -3.54
C MET A 126 -6.49 -7.11 -2.04
N ALA A 127 -7.75 -7.08 -1.59
CA ALA A 127 -8.09 -7.00 -0.17
C ALA A 127 -7.53 -8.19 0.62
N LYS A 128 -7.58 -9.39 0.02
CA LYS A 128 -7.02 -10.61 0.60
C LYS A 128 -5.49 -10.54 0.69
N GLU A 129 -4.80 -10.18 -0.39
CA GLU A 129 -3.33 -10.05 -0.39
C GLU A 129 -2.85 -8.98 0.59
N LEU A 130 -3.57 -7.85 0.69
CA LEU A 130 -3.30 -6.80 1.67
C LEU A 130 -3.43 -7.32 3.11
N ASP A 131 -4.50 -8.04 3.39
CA ASP A 131 -4.76 -8.61 4.72
C ASP A 131 -3.73 -9.68 5.11
N GLU A 132 -3.39 -10.57 4.18
CA GLU A 132 -2.36 -11.60 4.38
C GLU A 132 -0.97 -10.98 4.60
N ALA A 133 -0.61 -9.96 3.83
CA ALA A 133 0.67 -9.28 3.98
C ALA A 133 0.78 -8.57 5.35
N LEU A 134 -0.28 -7.89 5.78
CA LEU A 134 -0.32 -7.15 7.06
C LEU A 134 -0.35 -8.07 8.28
N HIS A 135 -1.11 -9.16 8.23
CA HIS A 135 -1.34 -10.05 9.37
C HIS A 135 -0.48 -11.32 9.33
N SER A 136 0.55 -11.37 8.47
CA SER A 136 1.46 -12.50 8.42
C SER A 136 2.16 -12.71 9.78
N PRO A 137 2.21 -13.95 10.30
CA PRO A 137 2.84 -14.25 11.59
C PRO A 137 4.35 -13.98 11.60
N VAL A 138 4.97 -13.84 10.42
CA VAL A 138 6.39 -13.47 10.31
C VAL A 138 6.69 -12.14 11.00
N TRP A 139 5.72 -11.22 11.07
CA TRP A 139 5.93 -9.91 11.68
C TRP A 139 6.02 -9.97 13.19
N GLU A 140 5.40 -10.96 13.84
CA GLU A 140 5.60 -11.20 15.26
C GLU A 140 7.03 -11.65 15.53
N GLN A 141 7.59 -12.51 14.67
CA GLN A 141 8.96 -13.00 14.78
C GLN A 141 9.99 -11.88 14.52
N ILE A 142 9.78 -11.04 13.50
CA ILE A 142 10.70 -9.95 13.15
C ILE A 142 10.72 -8.84 14.23
N ARG A 143 9.62 -8.66 14.97
CA ARG A 143 9.51 -7.66 16.05
C ARG A 143 10.03 -8.15 17.40
N GLN A 144 10.28 -9.45 17.57
CA GLN A 144 10.89 -9.96 18.78
C GLN A 144 12.36 -9.50 18.87
N THR A 145 12.80 -9.19 20.09
CA THR A 145 14.23 -8.99 20.36
C THR A 145 14.96 -10.28 20.03
N ALA A 146 16.08 -10.17 19.31
CA ALA A 146 16.89 -11.33 19.00
C ALA A 146 17.24 -12.07 20.30
N PRO A 147 17.06 -13.40 20.39
CA PRO A 147 17.23 -14.14 21.64
C PRO A 147 18.66 -14.12 22.18
N TRP A 148 19.63 -13.62 21.40
CA TRP A 148 21.04 -13.51 21.77
C TRP A 148 21.49 -12.11 22.21
N GLY A 149 20.65 -11.07 22.12
CA GLY A 149 21.06 -9.69 22.39
C GLY A 149 21.85 -9.06 21.24
#